data_AF-A0A7S0WIL2-F1
#
_entry.id   AF-A0A7S0WIL2-F1
#
_cell.length_a   1.000
_cell.length_b   1.000
_cell.length_c   1.000
_cell.angle_alpha   90.00
_cell.angle_beta   90.00
_cell.angle_gamma   90.00
#
_symmetry.space_group_name_H-M   'P 1'
#
loop_
_entity.id
_entity.type
_entity.pdbx_description
1 polymer ?
#
loop_
_entity_poly.entity_id
_entity_poly.type
_entity_poly.pdbx_seq_one_letter_code
_entity_poly.pdbx_strand_id
1 'polypeptide(L)'
;EHTRLTFALKGFNDTETVALVGGGHSFGKTHGACPLGFGSLPNEEPANAYQGECGTGIASDVYQSGFEGPWTTNPIHFDNEYFMNLVNFDWVQETSTGGKTQWGVVGQGGPRAPTPFQDENSTIVSTQQIMMLTTDVAFLADSSFRRIVQKFAFDVESFSTAFENTWYKLTTQ
;
A
#
# COMPACT_ATOMS: atom_id res chain seq x y z
N GLU A 1 15.71 -4.98 8.12
CA GLU A 1 15.99 -5.25 9.55
C GLU A 1 14.88 -4.74 10.47
N HIS A 2 14.55 -3.44 10.51
CA HIS A 2 13.47 -2.91 11.37
C HIS A 2 12.14 -3.64 11.22
N THR A 3 11.66 -3.86 9.99
CA THR A 3 10.42 -4.64 9.73
C THR A 3 10.44 -6.01 10.41
N ARG A 4 11.55 -6.74 10.29
CA ARG A 4 11.70 -8.07 10.91
C ARG A 4 11.63 -7.96 12.43
N LEU A 5 12.35 -7.02 13.02
CA LEU A 5 12.40 -6.85 14.47
C LEU A 5 11.02 -6.48 15.04
N THR A 6 10.33 -5.51 14.44
CA THR A 6 9.04 -5.04 14.95
C THR A 6 7.97 -6.12 14.87
N PHE A 7 7.92 -6.89 13.79
CA PHE A 7 6.98 -8.00 13.65
C PHE A 7 7.33 -9.17 14.57
N ALA A 8 8.62 -9.50 14.73
CA ALA A 8 9.06 -10.54 15.66
C ALA A 8 8.68 -10.21 17.12
N LEU A 9 8.79 -8.95 17.54
CA LEU A 9 8.32 -8.48 18.86
C LEU A 9 6.80 -8.61 19.04
N LYS A 10 6.06 -8.77 17.95
CA LYS A 10 4.61 -9.04 17.93
C LYS A 10 4.31 -10.52 17.67
N GLY A 11 5.32 -11.39 17.72
CA GLY A 11 5.15 -12.83 17.58
C GLY A 11 5.03 -13.31 16.12
N PHE A 12 5.36 -12.49 15.13
CA PHE A 12 5.31 -12.87 13.72
C PHE A 12 6.69 -13.20 13.16
N ASN A 13 6.80 -14.33 12.45
CA ASN A 13 8.00 -14.71 11.73
C ASN A 13 8.09 -14.03 10.35
N ASP A 14 9.15 -14.30 9.59
CA ASP A 14 9.38 -13.68 8.27
C ASP A 14 8.25 -13.96 7.27
N THR A 15 7.77 -15.20 7.19
CA THR A 15 6.67 -15.60 6.27
C THR A 15 5.38 -14.90 6.64
N GLU A 16 5.04 -14.89 7.93
CA GLU A 16 3.87 -14.22 8.47
C GLU A 16 3.92 -12.70 8.25
N THR A 17 5.11 -12.10 8.42
CA THR A 17 5.35 -10.67 8.17
C THR A 17 5.08 -10.31 6.72
N VAL A 18 5.66 -11.07 5.77
CA VAL A 18 5.47 -10.83 4.33
C VAL A 18 4.02 -11.09 3.94
N ALA A 19 3.38 -12.12 4.49
CA ALA A 19 1.98 -12.44 4.22
C ALA A 19 1.03 -11.32 4.70
N LEU A 20 1.23 -10.79 5.92
CA LEU A 20 0.41 -9.70 6.44
C LEU A 20 0.54 -8.41 5.63
N VAL A 21 1.79 -8.02 5.32
CA VAL A 21 2.03 -6.79 4.56
C VAL A 21 1.46 -6.92 3.15
N GLY A 22 1.80 -8.00 2.43
CA GLY A 22 1.30 -8.19 1.07
C GLY A 22 -0.20 -8.40 1.00
N GLY A 23 -0.79 -9.17 1.92
CA GLY A 23 -2.24 -9.37 1.96
C GLY A 23 -3.02 -8.12 2.36
N GLY A 24 -2.48 -7.27 3.24
CA GLY A 24 -3.05 -5.96 3.51
C GLY A 24 -2.95 -5.02 2.32
N HIS A 25 -1.76 -4.93 1.71
CA HIS A 25 -1.49 -4.04 0.57
C HIS A 25 -2.01 -4.57 -0.77
N SER A 26 -2.58 -5.78 -0.84
CA SER A 26 -3.40 -6.21 -1.99
C SER A 26 -4.69 -5.38 -2.13
N PHE A 27 -5.08 -4.64 -1.09
CA PHE A 27 -6.31 -3.83 -1.09
C PHE A 27 -6.06 -2.34 -0.91
N GLY A 28 -6.94 -1.55 -1.53
CA GLY A 28 -7.05 -0.12 -1.30
C GLY A 28 -5.85 0.69 -1.79
N LYS A 29 -5.60 1.80 -1.10
CA LYS A 29 -4.57 2.77 -1.44
C LYS A 29 -4.12 3.55 -0.22
N THR A 30 -3.02 4.28 -0.37
CA THR A 30 -2.61 5.35 0.55
C THR A 30 -3.23 6.69 0.15
N HIS A 31 -3.18 7.67 1.07
CA HIS A 31 -3.82 8.98 0.91
C HIS A 31 -2.88 10.15 1.29
N GLY A 32 -2.66 11.01 0.31
CA GLY A 32 -1.77 12.16 0.33
C GLY A 32 -2.10 13.13 -0.80
N ALA A 33 -3.35 13.59 -0.84
CA ALA A 33 -3.86 14.44 -1.93
C ALA A 33 -3.11 15.77 -2.09
N CYS A 34 -2.49 16.30 -1.03
CA CYS A 34 -1.73 17.54 -1.05
C CYS A 34 -0.71 17.61 0.10
N PRO A 35 0.22 18.58 0.16
CA PRO A 35 1.25 18.64 1.20
C PRO A 35 0.78 19.27 2.53
N LEU A 36 -0.48 19.70 2.64
CA LEU A 36 -0.98 20.47 3.80
C LEU A 36 -1.21 19.60 5.06
N GLY A 37 -1.25 18.27 4.93
CA GLY A 37 -1.28 17.36 6.07
C GLY A 37 -2.68 16.99 6.56
N PHE A 38 -2.72 16.26 7.68
CA PHE A 38 -3.94 15.65 8.23
C PHE A 38 -4.77 16.62 9.08
N GLY A 39 -4.32 17.85 9.34
CA GLY A 39 -5.04 18.81 10.19
C GLY A 39 -5.00 18.44 11.67
N SER A 40 -6.03 18.81 12.43
CA SER A 40 -6.08 18.67 13.90
C SER A 40 -6.18 17.23 14.38
N LEU A 41 -5.55 16.95 15.51
CA LEU A 41 -5.60 15.65 16.18
C LEU A 41 -6.90 15.44 16.98
N PRO A 42 -7.28 14.19 17.31
CA PRO A 42 -8.50 13.91 18.08
C PRO A 42 -8.54 14.49 19.49
N ASN A 43 -7.39 14.76 20.11
CA ASN A 43 -7.33 15.44 21.40
C ASN A 43 -7.51 16.96 21.28
N GLU A 44 -7.37 17.52 20.08
CA GLU A 44 -7.55 18.95 19.78
C GLU A 44 -8.98 19.22 19.32
N GLU A 45 -9.49 18.41 18.38
CA GLU A 45 -10.84 18.54 17.80
C GLU A 45 -11.58 17.19 17.81
N PRO A 46 -12.12 16.73 18.95
CA PRO A 46 -12.70 15.39 19.08
C PRO A 46 -13.87 15.10 18.14
N ALA A 47 -14.66 16.13 17.81
CA ALA A 47 -15.84 15.99 16.96
C ALA A 47 -15.50 15.96 15.46
N ASN A 48 -14.33 16.49 15.06
CA ASN A 48 -13.99 16.70 13.67
C ASN A 48 -12.47 16.58 13.41
N ALA A 49 -11.85 15.56 14.01
CA ALA A 49 -10.43 15.32 13.86
C ALA A 49 -10.08 14.92 12.42
N TYR A 50 -8.83 15.16 12.04
CA TYR A 50 -8.24 14.73 10.77
C TYR A 50 -8.91 15.26 9.49
N GLN A 51 -9.58 16.41 9.54
CA GLN A 51 -10.20 16.99 8.34
C GLN A 51 -9.18 17.33 7.24
N GLY A 52 -7.92 17.59 7.61
CA GLY A 52 -6.93 18.13 6.70
C GLY A 52 -7.30 19.52 6.15
N GLU A 53 -6.43 20.04 5.30
CA GLU A 53 -6.66 21.31 4.57
C GLU A 53 -6.60 21.13 3.04
N CYS A 54 -6.49 19.87 2.60
CA CYS A 54 -6.53 19.54 1.18
C CYS A 54 -7.97 19.64 0.68
N GLY A 55 -8.28 20.61 -0.18
CA GLY A 55 -9.57 20.72 -0.86
C GLY A 55 -10.77 20.60 0.08
N THR A 56 -11.64 19.62 -0.18
CA THR A 56 -12.80 19.29 0.66
C THR A 56 -12.49 18.41 1.88
N GLY A 57 -11.27 17.89 2.00
CA GLY A 57 -10.84 17.00 3.09
C GLY A 57 -11.36 15.56 2.99
N ILE A 58 -12.15 15.25 1.96
CA ILE A 58 -12.77 13.93 1.75
C ILE A 58 -12.52 13.42 0.34
N ALA A 59 -12.77 12.14 0.12
CA ALA A 59 -12.72 11.53 -1.21
C ALA A 59 -11.36 11.77 -1.92
N SER A 60 -11.35 12.39 -3.10
CA SER A 60 -10.14 12.68 -3.87
C SER A 60 -9.18 13.66 -3.17
N ASP A 61 -9.67 14.42 -2.18
CA ASP A 61 -8.90 15.43 -1.47
C ASP A 61 -8.35 14.94 -0.13
N VAL A 62 -8.54 13.67 0.23
CA VAL A 62 -8.17 13.19 1.57
C VAL A 62 -6.65 13.07 1.75
N TYR A 63 -6.19 13.48 2.93
CA TYR A 63 -4.81 13.27 3.39
C TYR A 63 -4.81 12.39 4.64
N GLN A 64 -3.94 11.39 4.68
CA GLN A 64 -3.74 10.58 5.88
C GLN A 64 -2.26 10.33 6.18
N SER A 65 -1.60 9.51 5.36
CA SER A 65 -0.16 9.22 5.54
C SER A 65 0.73 10.18 4.75
N GLY A 66 0.19 10.83 3.72
CA GLY A 66 0.90 11.65 2.76
C GLY A 66 1.51 10.86 1.59
N PHE A 67 1.55 9.53 1.67
CA PHE A 67 1.79 8.67 0.51
C PHE A 67 0.54 8.65 -0.36
N GLU A 68 0.70 8.50 -1.68
CA GLU A 68 -0.44 8.55 -2.59
C GLU A 68 -0.35 7.47 -3.66
N GLY A 69 -1.40 6.66 -3.75
CA GLY A 69 -1.59 5.66 -4.79
C GLY A 69 -1.89 4.25 -4.27
N PRO A 70 -2.41 3.37 -5.14
CA PRO A 70 -2.66 1.95 -4.86
C PRO A 70 -1.42 1.10 -5.13
N TRP A 71 -1.42 -0.14 -4.65
CA TRP A 71 -0.36 -1.12 -4.95
C TRP A 71 -0.70 -2.04 -6.14
N THR A 72 -1.99 -2.24 -6.41
CA THR A 72 -2.51 -3.17 -7.41
C THR A 72 -3.36 -2.43 -8.45
N THR A 73 -3.56 -3.04 -9.63
CA THR A 73 -4.44 -2.48 -10.66
C THR A 73 -5.92 -2.70 -10.36
N ASN A 74 -6.23 -3.66 -9.47
CA ASN A 74 -7.57 -3.90 -8.96
C ASN A 74 -7.62 -3.81 -7.41
N PRO A 75 -7.67 -2.59 -6.84
CA PRO A 75 -7.55 -2.38 -5.38
C PRO A 75 -8.70 -2.93 -4.53
N ILE A 76 -9.76 -3.47 -5.15
CA ILE A 76 -10.94 -4.01 -4.47
C ILE A 76 -11.07 -5.52 -4.63
N HIS A 77 -10.03 -6.17 -5.16
CA HIS A 77 -10.00 -7.61 -5.36
C HIS A 77 -8.76 -8.23 -4.73
N PHE A 78 -8.94 -9.40 -4.13
CA PHE A 78 -7.82 -10.14 -3.56
C PHE A 78 -7.18 -11.05 -4.61
N ASP A 79 -5.90 -10.85 -4.84
CA ASP A 79 -5.03 -11.74 -5.59
C ASP A 79 -3.57 -11.52 -5.14
N ASN A 80 -2.62 -12.16 -5.84
CA ASN A 80 -1.19 -12.00 -5.59
C ASN A 80 -0.54 -10.90 -6.45
N GLU A 81 -1.32 -9.99 -7.06
CA GLU A 81 -0.81 -8.94 -7.95
C GLU A 81 0.19 -8.03 -7.23
N TYR A 82 0.00 -7.74 -5.93
CA TYR A 82 0.96 -7.00 -5.12
C TYR A 82 2.39 -7.59 -5.25
N PHE A 83 2.52 -8.91 -5.07
CA PHE A 83 3.83 -9.58 -5.14
C PHE A 83 4.34 -9.68 -6.58
N MET A 84 3.44 -9.94 -7.54
CA MET A 84 3.79 -9.96 -8.96
C MET A 84 4.36 -8.61 -9.40
N ASN A 85 3.68 -7.50 -9.05
CA ASN A 85 4.14 -6.15 -9.34
C ASN A 85 5.49 -5.89 -8.68
N LEU A 86 5.63 -6.24 -7.39
CA LEU A 86 6.86 -6.00 -6.64
C LEU A 86 8.08 -6.68 -7.29
N VAL A 87 7.95 -7.90 -7.83
CA VAL A 87 9.09 -8.62 -8.43
C VAL A 87 9.30 -8.37 -9.93
N ASN A 88 8.26 -7.95 -10.66
CA ASN A 88 8.33 -7.81 -12.12
C ASN A 88 8.74 -6.40 -12.59
N PHE A 89 8.68 -5.40 -11.71
CA PHE A 89 9.06 -4.03 -12.04
C PHE A 89 10.31 -3.59 -11.29
N ASP A 90 11.08 -2.71 -11.95
CA ASP A 90 12.11 -1.92 -11.29
C ASP A 90 11.49 -0.68 -10.67
N TRP A 91 11.95 -0.32 -9.48
CA TRP A 91 11.40 0.75 -8.65
C TRP A 91 12.39 1.89 -8.49
N VAL A 92 11.92 3.12 -8.65
CA VAL A 92 12.70 4.35 -8.44
C VAL A 92 11.99 5.27 -7.45
N GLN A 93 12.78 5.95 -6.61
CA GLN A 93 12.23 6.91 -5.66
C GLN A 93 11.60 8.11 -6.37
N GLU A 94 10.42 8.49 -5.89
CA GLU A 94 9.70 9.68 -6.31
C GLU A 94 9.10 10.39 -5.09
N THR A 95 8.60 11.60 -5.29
CA THR A 95 7.88 12.35 -4.26
C THR A 95 6.39 12.34 -4.57
N SER A 96 5.59 11.84 -3.64
CA SER A 96 4.12 11.84 -3.72
C SER A 96 3.56 13.25 -3.75
N THR A 97 2.30 13.40 -4.15
CA THR A 97 1.57 14.68 -4.05
C THR A 97 1.51 15.21 -2.62
N GLY A 98 1.52 14.31 -1.63
CA GLY A 98 1.59 14.64 -0.20
C GLY A 98 3.00 14.91 0.33
N GLY A 99 4.01 14.97 -0.54
CA GLY A 99 5.39 15.32 -0.17
C GLY A 99 6.18 14.20 0.50
N LYS A 100 5.78 12.94 0.34
CA LYS A 100 6.48 11.76 0.90
C LYS A 100 7.33 11.06 -0.15
N THR A 101 8.48 10.54 0.26
CA THR A 101 9.31 9.68 -0.60
C THR A 101 8.67 8.31 -0.74
N GLN A 102 8.19 7.99 -1.93
CA GLN A 102 7.63 6.68 -2.30
C GLN A 102 8.36 6.11 -3.52
N TRP A 103 7.88 4.98 -4.05
CA TRP A 103 8.51 4.32 -5.18
C TRP A 103 7.53 4.16 -6.34
N GLY A 104 7.92 4.71 -7.50
CA GLY A 104 7.23 4.54 -8.77
C GLY A 104 7.95 3.51 -9.65
N VAL A 105 7.23 3.00 -10.66
CA VAL A 105 7.81 2.10 -11.67
C VAL A 105 8.75 2.89 -12.58
N VAL A 106 9.95 2.36 -12.82
CA VAL A 106 10.93 2.96 -13.75
C VAL A 106 10.37 3.03 -15.18
N GLY A 107 10.53 4.18 -15.84
CA GLY A 107 10.17 4.37 -17.25
C GLY A 107 8.82 5.07 -17.47
N GLN A 108 8.26 4.95 -18.67
CA GLN A 108 7.02 5.66 -19.05
C GLN A 108 5.77 4.86 -18.67
N GLY A 109 5.43 4.92 -17.39
CA GLY A 109 4.13 4.52 -16.87
C GLY A 109 4.03 3.04 -16.51
N GLY A 110 4.05 2.76 -15.20
CA GLY A 110 3.69 1.44 -14.68
C GLY A 110 2.19 1.13 -14.84
N PRO A 111 1.76 -0.05 -14.39
CA PRO A 111 0.35 -0.42 -14.33
C PRO A 111 -0.47 0.65 -13.63
N ARG A 112 -1.74 0.77 -14.05
CA ARG A 112 -2.65 1.79 -13.53
C ARG A 112 -3.92 1.14 -13.01
N ALA A 113 -4.40 1.65 -11.88
CA ALA A 113 -5.71 1.34 -11.36
C ALA A 113 -6.70 2.47 -11.71
N PRO A 114 -8.01 2.20 -11.73
CA PRO A 114 -9.02 3.26 -11.70
C PRO A 114 -8.81 4.18 -10.48
N THR A 115 -9.07 5.48 -10.65
CA THR A 115 -9.25 6.36 -9.48
C THR A 115 -10.52 5.96 -8.71
N PRO A 116 -10.57 6.10 -7.38
CA PRO A 116 -11.75 5.67 -6.60
C PRO A 116 -12.99 6.49 -6.95
N PHE A 117 -12.79 7.75 -7.32
CA PHE A 117 -13.84 8.67 -7.75
C PHE A 117 -13.70 8.89 -9.25
N GLN A 118 -14.80 8.64 -9.96
CA GLN A 118 -14.94 8.85 -11.40
C GLN A 118 -15.93 9.98 -11.62
N ASP A 119 -15.71 10.79 -12.65
CA ASP A 119 -16.73 11.74 -13.09
C ASP A 119 -17.82 10.97 -13.82
N GLU A 120 -19.03 10.96 -13.26
CA GLU A 120 -20.19 10.26 -13.83
C GLU A 120 -20.57 10.78 -15.22
N ASN A 121 -20.15 12.00 -15.58
CA ASN A 121 -20.39 12.59 -16.89
C ASN A 121 -19.25 12.33 -17.89
N SER A 122 -18.15 11.71 -17.45
CA SER A 122 -17.00 11.40 -18.29
C SER A 122 -17.14 10.00 -18.92
N THR A 123 -16.88 9.89 -20.21
CA THR A 123 -16.71 8.60 -20.89
C THR A 123 -15.30 8.01 -20.73
N ILE A 124 -14.37 8.80 -20.18
CA ILE A 124 -12.99 8.39 -19.91
C ILE A 124 -12.87 8.02 -18.43
N VAL A 125 -12.43 6.79 -18.17
CA VAL A 125 -12.08 6.34 -16.83
C VAL A 125 -10.76 7.00 -16.42
N SER A 126 -10.81 7.79 -15.36
CA SER A 126 -9.63 8.35 -14.74
C SER A 126 -8.85 7.25 -14.03
N THR A 127 -7.53 7.28 -14.16
CA THR A 127 -6.64 6.23 -13.62
C THR A 127 -5.45 6.85 -12.91
N GLN A 128 -4.87 6.09 -11.98
CA GLN A 128 -3.70 6.43 -11.17
C GLN A 128 -2.65 5.32 -11.29
N GLN A 129 -1.38 5.66 -11.21
CA GLN A 129 -0.30 4.66 -11.26
C GLN A 129 -0.23 3.88 -9.95
N ILE A 130 0.17 2.61 -10.04
CA ILE A 130 0.56 1.87 -8.84
C ILE A 130 1.84 2.46 -8.25
N MET A 131 2.02 2.27 -6.95
CA MET A 131 3.18 2.69 -6.18
C MET A 131 3.59 1.60 -5.18
N MET A 132 4.79 1.75 -4.62
CA MET A 132 5.26 0.97 -3.48
C MET A 132 5.80 1.90 -2.40
N LEU A 133 5.68 1.47 -1.15
CA LEU A 133 6.36 2.10 -0.03
C LEU A 133 7.77 1.55 0.09
N THR A 134 8.64 2.30 0.78
CA THR A 134 9.98 1.80 1.14
C THR A 134 9.92 0.49 1.92
N THR A 135 8.88 0.30 2.75
CA THR A 135 8.67 -0.95 3.48
C THR A 135 8.33 -2.14 2.58
N ASP A 136 7.70 -1.90 1.42
CA ASP A 136 7.39 -2.93 0.43
C ASP A 136 8.66 -3.33 -0.33
N VAL A 137 9.35 -2.33 -0.91
CA VAL A 137 10.60 -2.55 -1.68
C VAL A 137 11.71 -3.13 -0.81
N ALA A 138 11.72 -2.84 0.50
CA ALA A 138 12.68 -3.39 1.45
C ALA A 138 12.65 -4.92 1.52
N PHE A 139 11.54 -5.59 1.17
CA PHE A 139 11.51 -7.05 1.09
C PHE A 139 12.43 -7.61 0.01
N LEU A 140 12.69 -6.86 -1.07
CA LEU A 140 13.55 -7.30 -2.17
C LEU A 140 15.05 -7.22 -1.85
N ALA A 141 15.42 -6.40 -0.86
CA ALA A 141 16.80 -6.17 -0.45
C ALA A 141 17.32 -7.26 0.50
N ASP A 142 16.44 -7.97 1.20
CA ASP A 142 16.77 -9.04 2.12
C ASP A 142 16.50 -10.40 1.47
N SER A 143 17.47 -11.32 1.50
CA SER A 143 17.39 -12.57 0.75
C SER A 143 16.33 -13.56 1.28
N SER A 144 16.03 -13.55 2.58
CA SER A 144 14.97 -14.43 3.12
C SER A 144 13.59 -13.88 2.75
N PHE A 145 13.38 -12.57 2.91
CA PHE A 145 12.14 -11.93 2.47
C PHE A 145 11.93 -12.06 0.97
N ARG A 146 12.96 -11.81 0.16
CA ARG A 146 12.88 -11.93 -1.30
C ARG A 146 12.44 -13.31 -1.75
N ARG A 147 12.92 -14.38 -1.09
CA ARG A 147 12.50 -15.75 -1.40
C ARG A 147 11.01 -15.98 -1.11
N ILE A 148 10.49 -15.43 -0.01
CA ILE A 148 9.08 -15.53 0.34
C ILE A 148 8.22 -14.72 -0.63
N VAL A 149 8.63 -13.49 -0.94
CA VAL A 149 7.99 -12.62 -1.94
C VAL A 149 7.90 -13.33 -3.29
N GLN A 150 9.01 -13.91 -3.78
CA GLN A 150 9.00 -14.67 -5.03
C GLN A 150 8.07 -15.87 -4.96
N LYS A 151 8.07 -16.62 -3.86
CA LYS A 151 7.14 -17.73 -3.67
C LYS A 151 5.70 -17.27 -3.80
N PHE A 152 5.30 -16.20 -3.11
CA PHE A 152 3.93 -15.68 -3.15
C PHE A 152 3.57 -15.06 -4.51
N ALA A 153 4.53 -14.49 -5.24
CA ALA A 153 4.32 -13.99 -6.60
C ALA A 153 3.98 -15.12 -7.61
N PHE A 154 4.53 -16.33 -7.43
CA PHE A 154 4.34 -17.45 -8.37
C PHE A 154 3.40 -18.55 -7.87
N ASP A 155 3.00 -18.51 -6.60
CA ASP A 155 2.12 -19.48 -5.96
C ASP A 155 1.09 -18.77 -5.07
N VAL A 156 -0.07 -18.48 -5.66
CA VAL A 156 -1.19 -17.81 -5.00
C VAL A 156 -1.79 -18.64 -3.88
N GLU A 157 -1.72 -19.98 -3.94
CA GLU A 157 -2.24 -20.87 -2.91
C GLU A 157 -1.39 -20.75 -1.64
N SER A 158 -0.07 -20.85 -1.77
CA SER A 158 0.86 -20.62 -0.67
C SER A 158 0.68 -19.24 -0.02
N PHE A 159 0.45 -18.20 -0.84
CA PHE A 159 0.17 -16.87 -0.33
C PHE A 159 -1.16 -16.81 0.43
N SER A 160 -2.25 -17.27 -0.19
CA SER A 160 -3.60 -17.20 0.37
C SER A 160 -3.68 -17.93 1.71
N THR A 161 -3.11 -19.15 1.78
CA THR A 161 -3.05 -19.93 3.02
C THR A 161 -2.20 -19.25 4.09
N ALA A 162 -1.06 -18.66 3.73
CA ALA A 162 -0.24 -17.95 4.71
C ALA A 162 -0.94 -16.70 5.24
N PHE A 163 -1.58 -15.92 4.37
CA PHE A 163 -2.29 -14.70 4.76
C PHE A 163 -3.51 -15.00 5.63
N GLU A 164 -4.34 -15.98 5.26
CA GLU A 164 -5.51 -16.40 6.04
C GLU A 164 -5.12 -16.77 7.48
N ASN A 165 -4.14 -17.68 7.64
CA ASN A 165 -3.68 -18.12 8.95
C ASN A 165 -3.07 -16.98 9.76
N THR A 166 -2.29 -16.11 9.11
CA THR A 166 -1.62 -15.01 9.80
C THR A 166 -2.60 -13.91 10.21
N TRP A 167 -3.59 -13.61 9.37
CA TRP A 167 -4.65 -12.66 9.70
C TRP A 167 -5.50 -13.15 10.87
N TYR A 168 -5.84 -14.43 10.89
CA TYR A 168 -6.51 -15.04 12.04
C TYR A 168 -5.68 -14.87 13.31
N LYS A 169 -4.39 -15.20 13.26
CA LYS A 169 -3.47 -14.99 14.40
C LYS A 169 -3.43 -13.54 14.86
N LEU A 170 -3.29 -12.58 13.94
CA LEU A 170 -3.24 -11.14 14.24
C LEU A 170 -4.47 -10.62 14.97
N THR A 171 -5.64 -11.17 14.66
CA THR A 171 -6.93 -10.66 15.16
C THR A 171 -7.46 -11.42 16.37
N THR A 172 -6.80 -12.49 16.79
CA THR A 172 -7.26 -13.38 17.87
C THR A 172 -6.24 -13.62 18.98
N GLN A 173 -4.98 -13.22 18.80
CA GLN A 173 -3.91 -13.31 19.80
C GLN A 173 -3.39 -11.92 20.15
#